data_AF-A0A2V7YZD0-F1
#
_entry.id   AF-A0A2V7YZD0-F1
#
_cell.length_a   1.000
_cell.length_b   1.000
_cell.length_c   1.000
_cell.angle_alpha   90.00
_cell.angle_beta   90.00
_cell.angle_gamma   90.00
#
_symmetry.space_group_name_H-M   'P 1'
#
loop_
_entity.id
_entity.type
_entity.pdbx_description
1 polymer ?
#
loop_
_entity_poly.entity_id
_entity_poly.type
_entity_poly.pdbx_seq_one_letter_code
_entity_poly.pdbx_strand_id
1 'polypeptide(L)'
;MTKRPFDIDVAMARIGEAVRPFPKAALFELADEGFGSAFEILIACILSIRTRDETTLVCARRLFKLARTPEAMSRLSPERIDEAVGASTFHEPKARQIR
;
A
#
# COMPACT_ATOMS: atom_id res chain seq x y z
N MET A 1 -20.82 -26.81 -25.86
CA MET A 1 -19.36 -26.56 -25.84
C MET A 1 -18.75 -27.33 -24.69
N THR A 2 -17.79 -28.20 -24.96
CA THR A 2 -17.05 -28.95 -23.92
C THR A 2 -16.09 -28.00 -23.20
N LYS A 3 -16.05 -28.02 -21.87
CA LYS A 3 -15.08 -27.22 -21.09
C LYS A 3 -13.67 -27.70 -21.39
N ARG A 4 -12.75 -26.77 -21.65
CA ARG A 4 -11.32 -27.05 -21.79
C ARG A 4 -10.64 -26.93 -20.41
N PRO A 5 -9.68 -27.80 -20.07
CA PRO A 5 -8.85 -27.62 -18.88
C PRO A 5 -8.19 -26.24 -18.88
N PHE A 6 -8.19 -25.57 -17.73
CA PHE A 6 -7.49 -24.31 -17.55
C PHE A 6 -6.08 -24.59 -17.02
N ASP A 7 -5.08 -24.25 -17.81
CA ASP A 7 -3.68 -24.34 -17.43
C ASP A 7 -3.26 -23.05 -16.70
N ILE A 8 -3.09 -23.16 -15.38
CA ILE A 8 -2.74 -22.03 -14.52
C ILE A 8 -1.32 -21.53 -14.80
N ASP A 9 -0.39 -22.41 -15.15
CA ASP A 9 1.01 -22.05 -15.36
C ASP A 9 1.14 -21.19 -16.63
N VAL A 10 0.43 -21.57 -17.70
CA VAL A 10 0.32 -20.76 -18.92
C VAL A 10 -0.34 -19.41 -18.65
N ALA A 11 -1.38 -19.37 -17.81
CA ALA A 11 -2.03 -18.11 -17.46
C ALA A 11 -1.11 -17.18 -16.68
N MET A 12 -0.44 -17.68 -15.64
CA MET A 12 0.50 -16.89 -14.82
C MET A 12 1.69 -16.38 -15.63
N ALA A 13 2.26 -17.21 -16.52
CA ALA A 13 3.34 -16.79 -17.42
C ALA A 13 2.90 -15.65 -18.34
N ARG A 14 1.71 -15.75 -18.94
CA ARG A 14 1.16 -14.70 -19.83
C ARG A 14 0.81 -13.42 -19.09
N ILE A 15 0.23 -13.53 -17.89
CA ILE A 15 -0.03 -12.37 -17.03
C ILE A 15 1.30 -11.69 -16.70
N GLY A 16 2.31 -12.47 -16.29
CA GLY A 16 3.65 -11.97 -15.98
C GLY A 16 4.28 -11.17 -17.14
N GLU A 17 4.13 -11.63 -18.38
CA GLU A 17 4.56 -10.86 -19.56
C GLU A 17 3.72 -9.59 -19.75
N ALA A 18 2.39 -9.74 -19.72
CA ALA A 18 1.46 -8.66 -20.03
C ALA A 18 1.57 -7.49 -19.05
N VAL A 19 1.95 -7.73 -17.79
CA VAL A 19 2.04 -6.68 -16.77
C VAL A 19 3.37 -5.90 -16.80
N ARG A 20 4.40 -6.36 -17.54
CA ARG A 20 5.72 -5.71 -17.56
C ARG A 20 5.73 -4.22 -17.96
N PRO A 21 4.90 -3.74 -18.90
CA PRO A 21 4.91 -2.32 -19.29
C PRO A 21 4.27 -1.39 -18.25
N PHE A 22 3.57 -1.93 -17.25
CA PHE A 22 2.85 -1.14 -16.26
C PHE A 22 3.75 -0.80 -15.06
N PRO A 23 3.50 0.34 -14.38
CA PRO A 23 4.25 0.70 -13.19
C PRO A 23 4.10 -0.36 -12.10
N LYS A 24 5.11 -0.42 -11.20
CA LYS A 24 5.03 -1.25 -10.00
C LYS A 24 3.88 -0.78 -9.13
N ALA A 25 3.23 -1.73 -8.45
CA ALA A 25 2.25 -1.36 -7.43
C ALA A 25 2.92 -0.61 -6.28
N ALA A 26 2.18 0.30 -5.64
CA ALA A 26 2.72 1.22 -4.62
C ALA A 26 3.57 0.54 -3.54
N LEU A 27 3.17 -0.66 -3.08
CA LEU A 27 3.89 -1.38 -2.02
C LEU A 27 5.27 -1.88 -2.47
N PHE A 28 5.42 -2.28 -3.75
CA PHE A 28 6.72 -2.67 -4.29
C PHE A 28 7.63 -1.47 -4.45
N GLU A 29 7.11 -0.33 -4.89
CA GLU A 29 7.87 0.92 -4.98
C GLU A 29 8.33 1.39 -3.59
N LEU A 30 7.45 1.35 -2.58
CA LEU A 30 7.83 1.65 -1.18
C LEU A 30 8.91 0.70 -0.65
N ALA A 31 8.82 -0.60 -0.97
CA ALA A 31 9.84 -1.56 -0.58
C ALA A 31 11.21 -1.26 -1.24
N ASP A 32 11.22 -0.90 -2.54
CA ASP A 32 12.43 -0.49 -3.26
C ASP A 32 13.03 0.80 -2.66
N GLU A 33 12.21 1.69 -2.11
CA GLU A 33 12.63 2.89 -1.37
C GLU A 33 13.17 2.60 0.05
N GLY A 34 13.11 1.34 0.50
CA GLY A 34 13.57 0.92 1.82
C GLY A 34 12.51 0.93 2.92
N PHE A 35 11.22 1.00 2.58
CA PHE A 35 10.08 0.82 3.49
C PHE A 35 9.58 -0.63 3.44
N GLY A 36 10.49 -1.58 3.75
CA GLY A 36 10.25 -3.01 3.58
C GLY A 36 9.93 -3.79 4.84
N SER A 37 9.84 -3.15 6.01
CA SER A 37 9.53 -3.87 7.25
C SER A 37 8.08 -4.34 7.30
N ALA A 38 7.79 -5.39 8.06
CA ALA A 38 6.43 -5.92 8.19
C ALA A 38 5.42 -4.85 8.66
N PHE A 39 5.84 -3.94 9.54
CA PHE A 39 4.99 -2.84 10.00
C PHE A 39 4.75 -1.80 8.90
N GLU A 40 5.77 -1.40 8.15
CA GLU A 40 5.62 -0.47 7.03
C GLU A 40 4.69 -1.04 5.94
N ILE A 41 4.82 -2.33 5.62
CA ILE A 41 3.92 -3.00 4.68
C ILE A 41 2.48 -3.03 5.20
N LEU A 42 2.25 -3.32 6.49
CA LEU A 42 0.91 -3.25 7.10
C LEU A 42 0.29 -1.86 6.95
N ILE A 43 1.04 -0.81 7.27
CA ILE A 43 0.55 0.57 7.14
C ILE A 43 0.27 0.92 5.67
N ALA A 44 1.16 0.56 4.75
CA ALA A 44 0.95 0.78 3.32
C ALA A 44 -0.29 0.04 2.79
N CYS A 45 -0.55 -1.18 3.26
CA CYS A 45 -1.78 -1.92 2.98
C CYS A 45 -3.03 -1.18 3.48
N ILE A 46 -3.03 -0.67 4.71
CA ILE A 46 -4.17 0.08 5.26
C ILE A 46 -4.43 1.34 4.41
N LEU A 47 -3.38 2.04 4.00
CA LEU A 47 -3.49 3.22 3.16
C LEU A 47 -4.00 2.92 1.75
N SER A 48 -3.63 1.77 1.16
CA SER A 48 -4.02 1.39 -0.21
C SER A 48 -5.50 1.00 -0.34
N ILE A 49 -6.19 0.73 0.76
CA ILE A 49 -7.62 0.38 0.74
C ILE A 49 -8.40 1.51 0.03
N ARG A 50 -9.00 1.14 -1.12
CA ARG A 50 -9.81 2.03 -1.97
C ARG A 50 -9.10 3.33 -2.37
N THR A 51 -7.77 3.34 -2.40
CA THR A 51 -6.93 4.51 -2.73
C THR A 51 -6.02 4.15 -3.89
N ARG A 52 -5.82 5.08 -4.83
CA ARG A 52 -4.92 4.87 -5.98
C ARG A 52 -3.47 4.80 -5.53
N ASP A 53 -2.65 4.05 -6.26
CA ASP A 53 -1.25 3.83 -5.91
C ASP A 53 -0.46 5.13 -5.77
N GLU A 54 -0.67 6.11 -6.66
CA GLU A 54 0.02 7.40 -6.60
C GLU A 54 -0.32 8.16 -5.32
N THR A 55 -1.59 8.09 -4.89
CA THR A 55 -2.05 8.68 -3.63
C THR A 55 -1.51 7.92 -2.42
N THR A 56 -1.49 6.58 -2.48
CA THR A 56 -0.93 5.73 -1.43
C THR A 56 0.55 6.05 -1.20
N LEU A 57 1.34 6.18 -2.27
CA LEU A 57 2.76 6.55 -2.19
C LEU A 57 2.95 7.90 -1.49
N VAL A 58 2.17 8.91 -1.86
CA VAL A 58 2.23 10.24 -1.23
C VAL A 58 1.89 10.18 0.26
N CYS A 59 0.80 9.50 0.63
CA CYS A 59 0.37 9.38 2.02
C CYS A 59 1.36 8.56 2.85
N ALA A 60 1.84 7.43 2.34
CA ALA A 60 2.81 6.57 3.03
C ALA A 60 4.13 7.32 3.29
N ARG A 61 4.69 7.97 2.26
CA ARG A 61 5.92 8.78 2.40
C ARG A 61 5.74 9.92 3.40
N ARG A 62 4.57 10.57 3.44
CA ARG A 62 4.28 11.63 4.43
C ARG A 62 4.21 11.07 5.84
N LEU A 63 3.48 9.97 6.05
CA LEU A 63 3.32 9.36 7.35
C LEU A 63 4.64 8.77 7.88
N PHE A 64 5.41 8.09 7.02
CA PHE A 64 6.70 7.50 7.39
C PHE A 64 7.80 8.53 7.68
N LYS A 65 7.65 9.78 7.23
CA LYS A 65 8.50 10.88 7.72
C LYS A 65 8.23 11.23 9.19
N LEU A 66 7.02 10.95 9.70
CA LEU A 66 6.63 11.19 11.09
C LEU A 66 6.96 9.98 11.98
N ALA A 67 6.65 8.77 11.53
CA ALA A 67 6.88 7.54 12.29
C ALA A 67 6.98 6.32 11.38
N ARG A 68 8.01 5.48 11.60
CA ARG A 68 8.24 4.23 10.83
C ARG A 68 8.11 2.95 11.66
N THR A 69 8.03 3.05 12.98
CA THR A 69 7.91 1.88 13.88
C THR A 69 6.61 1.94 14.66
N PRO A 70 6.12 0.80 15.18
CA PRO A 70 4.92 0.76 16.02
C PRO A 70 5.00 1.73 17.22
N GLU A 71 6.15 1.78 17.88
CA GLU A 71 6.37 2.62 19.06
C GLU A 71 6.35 4.11 18.70
N ALA A 72 6.89 4.49 17.54
CA ALA A 72 6.83 5.86 17.06
C ALA A 72 5.42 6.24 16.59
N MET A 73 4.72 5.33 15.90
CA MET A 73 3.38 5.57 15.35
C MET A 73 2.34 5.75 16.46
N SER A 74 2.40 4.90 17.49
CA SER A 74 1.49 4.97 18.66
C SER A 74 1.62 6.26 19.48
N ARG A 75 2.72 7.02 19.32
CA ARG A 75 2.90 8.35 19.93
C ARG A 75 2.24 9.47 19.14
N LEU A 76 1.81 9.23 17.90
CA LEU A 76 1.07 10.21 17.11
C LEU A 76 -0.41 10.22 17.51
N SER A 77 -1.02 11.40 17.51
CA SER A 77 -2.47 11.50 17.65
C SER A 77 -3.17 11.09 16.34
N PRO A 78 -4.41 10.58 16.38
CA PRO A 78 -5.17 10.27 15.17
C PRO A 78 -5.27 11.48 14.25
N GLU A 79 -5.42 12.69 14.79
CA GLU A 79 -5.50 13.94 14.02
C GLU A 79 -4.20 14.21 13.24
N ARG A 80 -3.05 13.91 13.84
CA ARG A 80 -1.75 14.05 13.15
C ARG A 80 -1.53 12.98 12.08
N ILE A 81 -2.03 11.76 12.30
CA ILE A 81 -2.03 10.72 11.27
C ILE A 81 -2.97 11.12 10.13
N ASP A 82 -4.18 11.61 10.46
CA ASP A 82 -5.20 12.04 9.52
C ASP A 82 -4.69 13.16 8.60
N GLU A 83 -4.06 14.18 9.17
CA GLU A 83 -3.42 15.26 8.41
C GLU A 83 -2.36 14.74 7.42
N ALA A 84 -1.56 13.74 7.83
CA ALA A 84 -0.53 13.15 6.97
C ALA A 84 -1.13 12.35 5.81
N VAL A 85 -2.30 11.73 6.01
CA VAL A 85 -2.92 10.79 5.08
C VAL A 85 -4.22 11.31 4.45
N GLY A 86 -4.56 12.57 4.65
CA GLY A 86 -5.83 13.20 4.25
C GLY A 86 -6.13 13.20 2.75
N ALA A 87 -5.12 12.93 1.90
CA ALA A 87 -5.34 12.74 0.48
C ALA A 87 -5.93 11.35 0.13
N SER A 88 -5.79 10.37 1.02
CA SER A 88 -6.32 9.02 0.83
C SER A 88 -7.83 8.98 1.04
N THR A 89 -8.52 8.05 0.37
CA THR A 89 -9.96 7.86 0.57
C THR A 89 -10.20 7.23 1.94
N PHE A 90 -11.23 7.70 2.67
CA PHE A 90 -11.53 7.25 4.04
C PHE A 90 -10.35 7.46 5.01
N HIS A 91 -9.72 8.64 4.97
CA HIS A 91 -8.54 8.94 5.77
C HIS A 91 -8.82 8.94 7.27
N GLU A 92 -9.98 9.42 7.71
CA GLU A 92 -10.34 9.51 9.13
C GLU A 92 -10.43 8.15 9.83
N PRO A 93 -11.14 7.14 9.28
CA PRO A 93 -11.14 5.81 9.89
C PRO A 93 -9.77 5.12 9.78
N LYS A 94 -9.01 5.36 8.70
CA LYS A 94 -7.63 4.84 8.59
C LYS A 94 -6.73 5.39 9.69
N ALA A 95 -6.82 6.69 9.97
CA ALA A 95 -6.02 7.32 11.02
C ALA A 95 -6.27 6.71 12.40
N ARG A 96 -7.55 6.37 12.70
CA ARG A 96 -7.91 5.67 13.95
C ARG A 96 -7.45 4.22 13.99
N GLN A 97 -7.42 3.53 12.85
CA GLN A 97 -6.97 2.14 12.75
C GLN A 97 -5.45 2.02 12.82
N ILE A 98 -4.72 3.03 12.33
CA ILE A 98 -3.25 3.05 12.32
C ILE A 98 -2.67 3.29 13.72
N ARG A 99 -3.36 4.05 14.56
CA ARG A 99 -2.93 4.34 15.94
C ARG A 99 -3.20 3.16 16.88
#